data_AF-A0A7W9M2L7-F1
#
_entry.id   AF-A0A7W9M2L7-F1
#
_cell.length_a   1.000
_cell.length_b   1.000
_cell.length_c   1.000
_cell.angle_alpha   90.00
_cell.angle_beta   90.00
_cell.angle_gamma   90.00
#
_symmetry.space_group_name_H-M   'P 1'
#
loop_
_entity.id
_entity.type
_entity.pdbx_description
1 polymer ?
#
loop_
_entity_poly.entity_id
_entity_poly.type
_entity_poly.pdbx_seq_one_letter_code
_entity_poly.pdbx_strand_id
1 'polypeptide(L)'
;MPVTVHNHPVPEIKVGHGLVVVNRLLGVAFLLVLILLLVVVSPGRSGRQSGAPAALSPTSTTLPPSTTTRSPAAPVLGVVPPVPSATPPGPRIEIAVGAPTGSARCESPSCHWIDTRLSGFPPIARIEVVAIGDGRDFSEPCVTTADANGAAVCGDTRYDVPGAQVYAYVDLGDTRITSNTLTWPES
;
A
#
# COMPACT_ATOMS: atom_id res chain seq x y z
N MET A 1 -0.09 -47.09 43.60
CA MET A 1 -0.82 -47.54 42.38
C MET A 1 -0.62 -46.46 41.33
N PRO A 2 0.00 -46.75 40.17
CA PRO A 2 0.26 -45.74 39.15
C PRO A 2 -1.03 -45.37 38.41
N VAL A 3 -1.29 -44.07 38.27
CA VAL A 3 -2.43 -43.53 37.51
C VAL A 3 -2.00 -43.40 36.05
N THR A 4 -2.53 -44.29 35.21
CA THR A 4 -2.34 -44.26 33.76
C THR A 4 -3.20 -43.15 33.17
N VAL A 5 -2.58 -42.07 32.70
CA VAL A 5 -3.26 -41.02 31.93
C VAL A 5 -3.38 -41.49 30.48
N HIS A 6 -4.60 -41.76 30.03
CA HIS A 6 -4.91 -42.01 28.63
C HIS A 6 -4.94 -40.67 27.87
N ASN A 7 -3.90 -40.39 27.09
CA ASN A 7 -3.93 -39.35 26.08
C ASN A 7 -4.85 -39.78 24.94
N HIS A 8 -6.02 -39.14 24.82
CA HIS A 8 -6.83 -39.26 23.63
C HIS A 8 -6.19 -38.47 22.47
N PRO A 9 -6.10 -39.05 21.26
CA PRO A 9 -5.62 -38.33 20.09
C PRO A 9 -6.60 -37.19 19.75
N VAL A 10 -6.05 -35.98 19.61
CA VAL A 10 -6.77 -34.80 19.11
C VAL A 10 -7.13 -35.06 17.64
N PRO A 11 -8.40 -34.96 17.23
CA PRO A 11 -8.78 -35.14 15.84
C PRO A 11 -8.20 -34.01 14.98
N GLU A 12 -7.45 -34.40 13.96
CA GLU A 12 -6.91 -33.52 12.93
C GLU A 12 -8.06 -33.03 12.04
N ILE A 13 -8.43 -31.75 12.17
CA ILE A 13 -9.47 -31.14 11.32
C ILE A 13 -8.84 -30.78 9.97
N LYS A 14 -8.99 -31.66 8.98
CA LYS A 14 -8.77 -31.33 7.57
C LYS A 14 -9.88 -30.39 7.10
N VAL A 15 -9.60 -29.10 7.06
CA VAL A 15 -10.45 -28.11 6.36
C VAL A 15 -10.30 -28.35 4.86
N GLY A 16 -11.29 -29.02 4.28
CA GLY A 16 -11.35 -29.28 2.84
C GLY A 16 -11.48 -27.98 2.05
N HIS A 17 -10.52 -27.73 1.16
CA HIS A 17 -10.63 -26.77 0.07
C HIS A 17 -11.73 -27.19 -0.90
N GLY A 18 -12.96 -26.77 -0.64
CA GLY A 18 -14.05 -27.09 -1.55
C GLY A 18 -15.35 -26.41 -1.20
N LEU A 19 -15.40 -25.07 -1.23
CA LEU A 19 -16.63 -24.32 -1.55
C LEU A 19 -16.42 -22.79 -1.64
N VAL A 20 -15.65 -22.28 -2.61
CA VAL A 20 -15.65 -20.83 -2.92
C VAL A 20 -15.73 -20.61 -4.44
N VAL A 21 -16.72 -21.19 -5.10
CA VAL A 21 -16.98 -20.91 -6.53
C VAL A 21 -18.44 -20.58 -6.83
N VAL A 22 -19.37 -20.67 -5.85
CA VAL A 22 -20.79 -20.38 -6.13
C VAL A 22 -21.17 -18.91 -5.89
N ASN A 23 -20.36 -18.12 -5.18
CA ASN A 23 -20.75 -16.75 -4.80
C ASN A 23 -20.30 -15.64 -5.79
N ARG A 24 -19.63 -15.98 -6.91
CA ARG A 24 -19.23 -14.96 -7.91
C ARG A 24 -20.30 -14.62 -8.93
N LEU A 25 -21.34 -15.44 -9.10
CA LEU A 25 -22.42 -15.18 -10.07
C LEU A 25 -23.52 -14.24 -9.52
N LEU A 26 -23.80 -14.25 -8.21
CA LEU A 26 -24.75 -13.29 -7.63
C LEU A 26 -24.19 -11.86 -7.54
N GLY A 27 -22.88 -11.70 -7.33
CA GLY A 27 -22.26 -10.37 -7.21
C GLY A 27 -22.28 -9.56 -8.51
N VAL A 28 -22.10 -10.19 -9.67
CA VAL A 28 -22.04 -9.50 -10.97
C VAL A 28 -23.42 -8.99 -11.40
N ALA A 29 -24.48 -9.77 -11.15
CA ALA A 29 -25.85 -9.35 -11.44
C ALA A 29 -26.27 -8.16 -10.55
N PHE A 30 -25.89 -8.17 -9.26
CA PHE A 30 -26.19 -7.08 -8.33
C PHE A 30 -25.41 -5.80 -8.67
N LEU A 31 -24.15 -5.91 -9.08
CA LEU A 31 -23.32 -4.78 -9.50
C LEU A 31 -23.88 -4.12 -10.79
N LEU A 32 -24.33 -4.91 -11.77
CA LEU A 32 -24.93 -4.38 -13.00
C LEU A 32 -26.24 -3.63 -12.74
N VAL A 33 -27.10 -4.13 -11.84
CA VAL A 33 -28.36 -3.44 -11.46
C VAL A 33 -28.07 -2.15 -10.70
N LEU A 34 -27.05 -2.12 -9.83
CA LEU A 34 -26.65 -0.92 -9.09
C LEU A 34 -26.06 0.16 -10.02
N ILE A 35 -25.25 -0.23 -11.01
CA ILE A 35 -24.71 0.70 -12.02
C ILE A 35 -25.86 1.27 -12.88
N LEU A 36 -26.85 0.45 -13.26
CA LEU A 36 -28.01 0.93 -14.03
C LEU A 36 -28.85 1.95 -13.24
N LEU A 37 -29.00 1.77 -11.92
CA LEU A 37 -29.71 2.70 -11.05
C LEU A 37 -28.98 4.03 -10.86
N LEU A 38 -27.64 4.04 -10.85
CA LEU A 38 -26.85 5.27 -10.71
C LEU A 38 -26.86 6.16 -11.95
N VAL A 39 -27.04 5.59 -13.16
CA VAL A 39 -27.07 6.37 -14.42
C VAL A 39 -28.39 7.14 -14.60
N VAL A 40 -29.50 6.66 -14.03
CA VAL A 40 -30.84 7.25 -14.27
C VAL A 40 -31.13 8.45 -13.35
N VAL A 41 -30.38 8.64 -12.25
CA VAL A 41 -30.63 9.71 -11.27
C VAL A 41 -29.47 10.71 -11.24
N SER A 42 -29.24 11.40 -12.35
CA SER A 42 -28.41 12.61 -12.35
C SER A 42 -29.29 13.84 -12.57
N PRO A 43 -29.75 14.54 -11.52
CA PRO A 43 -30.36 15.85 -11.67
C PRO A 43 -29.33 16.84 -12.22
N GLY A 44 -29.65 17.42 -13.38
CA GLY A 44 -28.83 18.41 -14.06
C GLY A 44 -28.53 19.62 -13.16
N ARG A 45 -27.25 19.81 -12.84
CA ARG A 45 -26.79 21.01 -12.13
C ARG A 45 -26.35 22.05 -13.16
N SER A 46 -27.32 22.88 -13.51
CA SER A 46 -27.15 24.11 -14.26
C SER A 46 -26.35 25.15 -13.45
N GLY A 47 -25.34 25.73 -14.08
CA GLY A 47 -24.86 27.10 -13.86
C GLY A 47 -24.08 27.40 -12.57
N ARG A 48 -22.82 27.85 -12.73
CA ARG A 48 -22.48 29.29 -12.66
C ARG A 48 -21.02 29.52 -13.10
N GLN A 49 -20.86 30.26 -14.18
CA GLN A 49 -19.62 30.93 -14.58
C GLN A 49 -19.38 32.19 -13.73
N SER A 50 -18.15 32.71 -13.84
CA SER A 50 -17.56 33.93 -13.24
C SER A 50 -16.68 33.63 -12.02
N GLY A 51 -15.39 33.90 -12.02
CA GLY A 51 -14.56 34.66 -12.95
C GLY A 51 -13.41 35.28 -12.14
N ALA A 52 -12.20 35.28 -12.70
CA ALA A 52 -11.20 36.36 -12.61
C ALA A 52 -9.85 35.85 -13.15
N PRO A 53 -9.09 36.71 -13.87
CA PRO A 53 -7.89 36.32 -14.60
C PRO A 53 -6.60 36.52 -13.80
N ALA A 54 -5.54 35.91 -14.33
CA ALA A 54 -4.16 36.38 -14.36
C ALA A 54 -3.42 36.65 -13.04
N ALA A 55 -2.45 35.79 -12.76
CA ALA A 55 -1.12 36.22 -12.33
C ALA A 55 -0.07 35.33 -13.00
N LEU A 56 0.43 35.79 -14.15
CA LEU A 56 1.66 35.29 -14.75
C LEU A 56 2.82 35.79 -13.87
N SER A 57 3.49 34.90 -13.17
CA SER A 57 4.79 35.22 -12.57
C SER A 57 5.90 34.94 -13.59
N PRO A 58 6.73 35.93 -13.93
CA PRO A 58 7.78 35.78 -14.93
C PRO A 58 8.92 34.89 -14.45
N THR A 59 9.37 34.08 -15.40
CA THR A 59 10.63 33.34 -15.44
C THR A 59 11.83 34.24 -15.16
N SER A 60 12.69 33.82 -14.23
CA SER A 60 14.09 34.24 -14.17
C SER A 60 14.96 33.03 -14.48
N THR A 61 15.17 32.79 -15.77
CA THR A 61 16.21 31.91 -16.29
C THR A 61 17.54 32.66 -16.14
N THR A 62 18.28 32.35 -15.08
CA THR A 62 19.68 32.74 -14.99
C THR A 62 20.49 31.83 -15.92
N LEU A 63 20.84 32.34 -17.10
CA LEU A 63 21.82 31.74 -18.00
C LEU A 63 23.19 31.78 -17.31
N PRO A 64 23.85 30.64 -17.03
CA PRO A 64 25.25 30.67 -16.65
C PRO A 64 26.11 31.14 -17.84
N PRO A 65 27.23 31.83 -17.55
CA PRO A 65 28.15 32.33 -18.58
C PRO A 65 28.76 31.19 -19.40
N SER A 66 28.99 31.46 -20.68
CA SER A 66 29.71 30.58 -21.60
C SER A 66 31.13 30.36 -21.11
N THR A 67 31.39 29.20 -20.50
CA THR A 67 32.75 28.77 -20.17
C THR A 67 33.39 28.21 -21.43
N THR A 68 34.47 28.86 -21.85
CA THR A 68 35.38 28.48 -22.94
C THR A 68 35.70 26.97 -22.93
N THR A 69 35.33 26.29 -24.01
CA THR A 69 35.74 24.92 -24.32
C THR A 69 37.26 24.86 -24.52
N ARG A 70 38.01 24.49 -23.48
CA ARG A 70 39.38 23.99 -23.64
C ARG A 70 39.29 22.48 -23.81
N SER A 71 39.44 22.02 -25.06
CA SER A 71 39.55 20.60 -25.42
C SER A 71 40.73 19.96 -24.67
N PRO A 72 40.50 19.02 -23.74
CA PRO A 72 41.56 18.17 -23.21
C PRO A 72 41.95 17.16 -24.30
N ALA A 73 43.21 16.74 -24.26
CA ALA A 73 43.75 15.71 -25.14
C ALA A 73 42.88 14.44 -25.17
N ALA A 74 42.93 13.73 -26.30
CA ALA A 74 42.21 12.48 -26.52
C ALA A 74 42.29 11.56 -25.28
N PRO A 75 41.16 11.08 -24.74
CA PRO A 75 41.17 10.19 -23.59
C PRO A 75 41.90 8.92 -23.98
N VAL A 76 42.95 8.60 -23.23
CA VAL A 76 43.51 7.25 -23.18
C VAL A 76 42.33 6.31 -22.91
N LEU A 77 42.17 5.29 -23.76
CA LEU A 77 41.23 4.18 -23.58
C LEU A 77 41.61 3.40 -22.31
N GLY A 78 41.38 4.00 -21.16
CA GLY A 78 41.40 3.32 -19.88
C GLY A 78 40.20 2.39 -19.85
N VAL A 79 40.47 1.10 -19.64
CA VAL A 79 39.44 0.11 -19.32
C VAL A 79 38.71 0.60 -18.08
N VAL A 80 37.55 1.23 -18.26
CA VAL A 80 36.67 1.59 -17.14
C VAL A 80 36.21 0.26 -16.55
N PRO A 81 36.56 -0.06 -15.27
CA PRO A 81 36.07 -1.27 -14.65
C PRO A 81 34.53 -1.23 -14.67
N PRO A 82 33.84 -2.33 -14.99
CA PRO A 82 32.39 -2.35 -15.00
C PRO A 82 31.90 -1.90 -13.63
N VAL A 83 31.08 -0.84 -13.60
CA VAL A 83 30.36 -0.45 -12.39
C VAL A 83 29.49 -1.66 -12.03
N PRO A 84 29.63 -2.24 -10.83
CA PRO A 84 28.77 -3.35 -10.44
C PRO A 84 27.33 -2.85 -10.49
N SER A 85 26.51 -3.44 -11.35
CA SER A 85 25.08 -3.21 -11.35
C SER A 85 24.57 -3.65 -9.99
N ALA A 86 24.26 -2.69 -9.11
CA ALA A 86 23.60 -2.97 -7.86
C ALA A 86 22.23 -3.57 -8.20
N THR A 87 22.05 -4.85 -7.88
CA THR A 87 20.73 -5.49 -7.99
C THR A 87 19.76 -4.64 -7.17
N PRO A 88 18.62 -4.20 -7.75
CA PRO A 88 17.62 -3.48 -7.00
C PRO A 88 17.24 -4.30 -5.76
N PRO A 89 17.09 -3.69 -4.58
CA PRO A 89 16.60 -4.40 -3.41
C PRO A 89 15.24 -5.00 -3.74
N GLY A 90 15.03 -6.26 -3.33
CA GLY A 90 13.77 -6.96 -3.53
C GLY A 90 12.58 -6.22 -2.86
N PRO A 91 11.34 -6.68 -3.12
CA PRO A 91 10.15 -5.99 -2.64
C PRO A 91 10.10 -5.98 -1.11
N ARG A 92 9.74 -4.83 -0.54
CA ARG A 92 9.71 -4.58 0.90
C ARG A 92 8.55 -3.68 1.28
N ILE A 93 7.93 -4.00 2.41
CA ILE A 93 6.89 -3.20 3.06
C ILE A 93 7.45 -2.67 4.37
N GLU A 94 7.16 -1.42 4.68
CA GLU A 94 7.54 -0.78 5.93
C GLU A 94 6.33 -0.04 6.48
N ILE A 95 6.03 -0.24 7.76
CA ILE A 95 4.93 0.41 8.45
C ILE A 95 5.43 1.23 9.63
N ALA A 96 4.77 2.35 9.89
CA ALA A 96 4.99 3.20 11.05
C ALA A 96 3.65 3.69 11.64
N VAL A 97 3.68 4.08 12.92
CA VAL A 97 2.55 4.79 13.54
C VAL A 97 2.50 6.20 12.94
N GLY A 98 1.37 6.54 12.33
CA GLY A 98 1.11 7.84 11.73
C GLY A 98 0.46 8.84 12.69
N ALA A 99 -0.08 9.91 12.11
CA ALA A 99 -0.74 10.95 12.88
C ALA A 99 -1.96 10.42 13.66
N PRO A 100 -2.27 10.98 14.84
CA PRO A 100 -3.50 10.68 15.56
C PRO A 100 -4.71 11.08 14.71
N THR A 101 -5.79 10.33 14.85
CA THR A 101 -6.99 10.49 14.03
C THR A 101 -8.24 10.11 14.82
N GLY A 102 -9.41 10.37 14.25
CA GLY A 102 -10.69 10.17 14.92
C GLY A 102 -11.81 9.85 13.93
N SER A 103 -12.74 9.00 14.36
CA SER A 103 -14.01 8.72 13.69
C SER A 103 -14.97 8.03 14.66
N ALA A 104 -16.22 7.85 14.24
CA ALA A 104 -17.26 7.17 15.03
C ALA A 104 -16.93 5.71 15.43
N ARG A 105 -15.86 5.11 14.89
CA ARG A 105 -15.43 3.73 15.18
C ARG A 105 -13.96 3.63 15.61
N CYS A 106 -13.31 4.76 15.88
CA CYS A 106 -11.88 4.84 16.20
C CYS A 106 -11.68 6.22 16.85
N GLU A 107 -11.75 6.31 18.17
CA GLU A 107 -11.73 7.57 18.90
C GLU A 107 -10.31 8.00 19.28
N SER A 108 -10.02 9.29 19.13
CA SER A 108 -8.80 9.91 19.66
C SER A 108 -8.85 9.86 21.19
N PRO A 109 -7.74 9.63 21.92
CA PRO A 109 -6.34 9.68 21.45
C PRO A 109 -5.73 8.34 21.02
N SER A 110 -6.40 7.21 21.20
CA SER A 110 -5.82 5.87 20.93
C SER A 110 -5.80 5.51 19.44
N CYS A 111 -6.56 6.23 18.62
CA CYS A 111 -6.67 6.00 17.19
C CYS A 111 -5.58 6.73 16.39
N HIS A 112 -4.77 5.99 15.66
CA HIS A 112 -3.74 6.54 14.75
C HIS A 112 -3.85 5.94 13.35
N TRP A 113 -3.36 6.68 12.36
CA TRP A 113 -3.10 6.13 11.02
C TRP A 113 -1.95 5.14 11.04
N ILE A 114 -1.92 4.21 10.08
CA ILE A 114 -0.77 3.37 9.78
C ILE A 114 -0.14 3.87 8.48
N ASP A 115 1.05 4.46 8.59
CA ASP A 115 1.80 4.93 7.44
C ASP A 115 2.51 3.73 6.81
N THR A 116 2.02 3.28 5.65
CA THR A 116 2.61 2.13 4.93
C THR A 116 3.37 2.60 3.69
N ARG A 117 4.63 2.17 3.59
CA ARG A 117 5.52 2.44 2.45
C ARG A 117 5.94 1.14 1.79
N LEU A 118 5.89 1.12 0.47
CA LEU A 118 6.25 -0.01 -0.38
C LEU A 118 7.43 0.39 -1.26
N SER A 119 8.37 -0.52 -1.47
CA SER A 119 9.54 -0.32 -2.34
C SER A 119 9.98 -1.63 -2.98
N GLY A 120 10.65 -1.55 -4.13
CA GLY A 120 11.19 -2.74 -4.82
C GLY A 120 10.13 -3.63 -5.47
N PHE A 121 8.88 -3.16 -5.61
CA PHE A 121 7.82 -3.87 -6.32
C PHE A 121 7.96 -3.70 -7.84
N PRO A 122 7.37 -4.57 -8.68
CA PRO A 122 7.36 -4.35 -10.12
C PRO A 122 6.70 -3.01 -10.48
N PRO A 123 7.29 -2.20 -11.37
CA PRO A 123 6.71 -0.92 -11.76
C PRO A 123 5.28 -1.07 -12.28
N ILE A 124 4.39 -0.14 -11.92
CA ILE A 124 2.97 -0.12 -12.35
C ILE A 124 2.18 -1.35 -11.86
N ALA A 125 2.74 -2.16 -10.95
CA ALA A 125 2.00 -3.26 -10.34
C ALA A 125 0.88 -2.73 -9.46
N ARG A 126 -0.33 -3.28 -9.64
CA ARG A 126 -1.43 -3.12 -8.69
C ARG A 126 -1.13 -3.97 -7.47
N ILE A 127 -1.10 -3.36 -6.29
CA ILE A 127 -0.72 -3.98 -5.03
C ILE A 127 -1.90 -3.88 -4.06
N GLU A 128 -2.20 -4.98 -3.39
CA GLU A 128 -3.21 -5.08 -2.35
C GLU A 128 -2.53 -5.37 -1.01
N VAL A 129 -2.60 -4.41 -0.10
CA VAL A 129 -1.96 -4.45 1.21
C VAL A 129 -3.00 -4.81 2.26
N VAL A 130 -2.76 -5.90 2.98
CA VAL A 130 -3.64 -6.35 4.06
C VAL A 130 -2.98 -6.03 5.40
N ALA A 131 -3.72 -5.36 6.29
CA ALA A 131 -3.25 -5.02 7.62
C ALA A 131 -3.79 -6.01 8.66
N ILE A 132 -2.90 -6.51 9.51
CA ILE A 132 -3.16 -7.48 10.56
C ILE A 132 -2.90 -6.84 11.92
N GLY A 133 -3.82 -7.04 12.85
CA GLY A 133 -3.73 -6.65 14.26
C GLY A 133 -4.09 -7.85 15.13
N ASP A 134 -3.23 -8.23 16.06
CA ASP A 134 -3.39 -9.41 16.93
C ASP A 134 -3.76 -10.69 16.15
N GLY A 135 -3.14 -10.86 14.98
CA GLY A 135 -3.31 -12.04 14.14
C GLY A 135 -4.59 -12.09 13.33
N ARG A 136 -5.35 -10.98 13.26
CA ARG A 136 -6.57 -10.88 12.44
C ARG A 136 -6.56 -9.64 11.56
N ASP A 137 -7.16 -9.77 10.38
CA ASP A 137 -7.48 -8.66 9.50
C ASP A 137 -8.46 -7.72 10.23
N PHE A 138 -8.14 -6.43 10.29
CA PHE A 138 -9.00 -5.44 10.98
C PHE A 138 -9.51 -4.32 10.06
N SER A 139 -9.02 -4.25 8.82
CA SER A 139 -9.45 -3.26 7.83
C SER A 139 -9.69 -3.93 6.47
N GLU A 140 -10.42 -3.23 5.61
CA GLU A 140 -10.38 -3.56 4.19
C GLU A 140 -8.95 -3.41 3.66
N PRO A 141 -8.54 -4.24 2.69
CA PRO A 141 -7.23 -4.12 2.06
C PRO A 141 -7.08 -2.78 1.35
N CYS A 142 -5.92 -2.17 1.52
CA CYS A 142 -5.56 -0.96 0.80
C CYS A 142 -5.03 -1.32 -0.58
N VAL A 143 -5.64 -0.77 -1.61
CA VAL A 143 -5.24 -1.01 -3.00
C VAL A 143 -4.46 0.20 -3.51
N THR A 144 -3.23 -0.03 -3.97
CA THR A 144 -2.38 1.00 -4.56
C THR A 144 -1.71 0.51 -5.84
N THR A 145 -1.00 1.39 -6.55
CA THR A 145 -0.22 1.05 -7.74
C THR A 145 1.21 1.55 -7.58
N ALA A 146 2.19 0.67 -7.77
CA ALA A 146 3.59 1.05 -7.75
C ALA A 146 3.93 2.04 -8.87
N ASP A 147 4.75 3.03 -8.56
CA ASP A 147 5.26 3.97 -9.54
C ASP A 147 6.32 3.34 -10.46
N ALA A 148 6.95 4.16 -11.30
CA ALA A 148 8.01 3.71 -12.21
C ALA A 148 9.25 3.15 -11.50
N ASN A 149 9.44 3.46 -10.22
CA ASN A 149 10.55 3.01 -9.38
C ASN A 149 10.17 1.82 -8.49
N GLY A 150 8.94 1.30 -8.61
CA GLY A 150 8.47 0.22 -7.75
C GLY A 150 8.09 0.67 -6.35
N ALA A 151 7.82 1.96 -6.15
CA ALA A 151 7.43 2.53 -4.86
C ALA A 151 5.93 2.84 -4.82
N ALA A 152 5.33 2.68 -3.65
CA ALA A 152 3.95 3.10 -3.40
C ALA A 152 3.77 3.47 -1.92
N VAL A 153 2.69 4.19 -1.66
CA VAL A 153 2.23 4.47 -0.29
C VAL A 153 0.80 4.00 -0.13
N CYS A 154 0.48 3.61 1.10
CA CYS A 154 -0.87 3.39 1.56
C CYS A 154 -1.03 4.05 2.94
N GLY A 155 -2.05 4.90 3.09
CA GLY A 155 -2.29 5.67 4.32
C GLY A 155 -3.75 5.66 4.79
N ASP A 156 -4.57 4.74 4.27
CA ASP A 156 -6.01 4.73 4.53
C ASP A 156 -6.41 3.76 5.66
N THR A 157 -5.44 3.18 6.36
CA THR A 157 -5.67 2.22 7.45
C THR A 157 -5.51 2.89 8.81
N ARG A 158 -6.47 2.69 9.71
CA ARG A 158 -6.46 3.18 11.09
C ARG A 158 -6.53 2.02 12.07
N TYR A 159 -5.92 2.20 13.24
CA TYR A 159 -5.99 1.20 14.31
C TYR A 159 -6.03 1.88 15.67
N ASP A 160 -6.69 1.26 16.64
CA ASP A 160 -7.02 1.87 17.93
C ASP A 160 -6.90 0.94 19.13
N VAL A 161 -6.38 -0.28 18.97
CA VAL A 161 -6.21 -1.24 20.06
C VAL A 161 -4.82 -1.08 20.68
N PRO A 162 -4.72 -0.55 21.91
CA PRO A 162 -3.43 -0.36 22.60
C PRO A 162 -2.71 -1.70 22.84
N GLY A 163 -1.39 -1.69 22.75
CA GLY A 163 -0.54 -2.85 23.06
C GLY A 163 -0.58 -4.00 22.04
N ALA A 164 -1.48 -3.93 21.06
CA ALA A 164 -1.65 -4.96 20.05
C ALA A 164 -0.48 -5.00 19.05
N GLN A 165 -0.25 -6.18 18.47
CA GLN A 165 0.79 -6.39 17.47
C GLN A 165 0.23 -6.15 16.07
N VAL A 166 0.80 -5.18 15.36
CA VAL A 166 0.34 -4.75 14.03
C VAL A 166 1.40 -5.03 12.98
N TYR A 167 1.02 -5.62 11.86
CA TYR A 167 1.86 -5.75 10.67
C TYR A 167 1.01 -5.71 9.39
N ALA A 168 1.64 -5.53 8.24
CA ALA A 168 1.00 -5.60 6.94
C ALA A 168 1.67 -6.65 6.06
N TYR A 169 0.93 -7.21 5.10
CA TYR A 169 1.50 -8.07 4.08
C TYR A 169 0.89 -7.83 2.71
N VAL A 170 1.62 -8.30 1.69
CA VAL A 170 1.18 -8.38 0.29
C VAL A 170 1.46 -9.79 -0.20
N ASP A 171 0.48 -10.40 -0.86
CA ASP A 171 0.68 -11.66 -1.58
C ASP A 171 1.02 -11.37 -3.06
N LEU A 172 2.21 -11.78 -3.49
CA LEU A 172 2.71 -11.63 -4.86
C LEU A 172 2.90 -13.03 -5.47
N GLY A 173 1.85 -13.54 -6.11
CA GLY A 173 1.80 -14.93 -6.56
C GLY A 173 1.84 -15.87 -5.35
N ASP A 174 2.81 -16.79 -5.33
CA ASP A 174 2.99 -17.75 -4.23
C ASP A 174 3.87 -17.21 -3.08
N THR A 175 4.33 -15.96 -3.18
CA THR A 175 5.21 -15.36 -2.16
C THR A 175 4.45 -14.32 -1.34
N ARG A 176 4.49 -14.47 -0.01
CA ARG A 176 4.02 -13.45 0.92
C ARG A 176 5.19 -12.55 1.35
N ILE A 177 5.02 -11.25 1.15
CA ILE A 177 5.94 -10.22 1.63
C ILE A 177 5.32 -9.58 2.86
N THR A 178 6.01 -9.64 3.99
CA THR A 178 5.52 -9.09 5.27
C THR A 178 6.34 -7.86 5.66
N SER A 179 5.70 -6.87 6.27
CA SER A 179 6.36 -5.69 6.83
C SER A 179 7.12 -6.00 8.12
N ASN A 180 7.75 -4.98 8.70
CA ASN A 180 8.04 -4.98 10.14
C ASN A 180 6.74 -5.11 10.97
N THR A 181 6.88 -5.58 12.20
CA THR A 181 5.79 -5.61 13.18
C THR A 181 5.96 -4.45 14.17
N LEU A 182 4.86 -3.79 14.49
CA LEU A 182 4.78 -2.71 15.48
C LEU A 182 4.00 -3.21 16.71
N THR A 183 4.37 -2.71 17.88
CA THR A 183 3.48 -2.72 19.06
C THR A 183 2.73 -1.39 19.06
N TRP A 184 1.40 -1.45 19.09
CA TRP A 184 0.57 -0.24 19.06
C TRP A 184 0.70 0.54 20.37
N PRO A 185 0.82 1.88 20.34
CA PRO A 185 1.06 2.67 21.55
C PRO A 185 -0.08 2.52 22.56
N GLU A 186 0.31 2.47 23.84
CA GLU A 186 -0.61 2.64 24.98
C GLU A 186 -1.08 4.11 25.03
N SER A 187 -2.39 4.33 25.14
CA SER A 187 -3.01 5.67 25.19
C SER A 187 -2.74 6.43 26.48
#